data_AF-A0AAU0LXD2-F1
#
_entry.id   AF-A0AAU0LXD2-F1
#
_cell.length_a   1.000
_cell.length_b   1.000
_cell.length_c   1.000
_cell.angle_alpha   90.00
_cell.angle_beta   90.00
_cell.angle_gamma   90.00
#
_symmetry.space_group_name_H-M   'P 1'
#
loop_
_entity.id
_entity.type
_entity.pdbx_description
1 polymer ?
#
loop_
_entity_poly.entity_id
_entity_poly.type
_entity_poly.pdbx_seq_one_letter_code
_entity_poly.pdbx_strand_id
1 'polypeptide(L)'
;MKIIHIMDPLCGWCYGNTENTVKLYQKYKDRLDFEIIPAGMWTGSNVRKQSPQMVNFFLKHDAVVAARTGAAFGKEYAALLEQEIDLDSEVLIELH
;
A
#
# COMPACT_ATOMS: atom_id res chain seq x y z
N MET A 1 -9.31 1.90 24.60
CA MET A 1 -8.13 2.48 23.92
C MET A 1 -8.04 1.84 22.55
N LYS A 2 -7.72 2.60 21.50
CA LYS A 2 -7.81 2.17 20.11
C LYS A 2 -6.49 2.42 19.37
N ILE A 3 -6.12 1.53 18.45
CA ILE A 3 -5.09 1.76 17.44
C ILE A 3 -5.78 2.16 16.14
N ILE A 4 -5.40 3.32 15.60
CA ILE A 4 -5.85 3.80 14.30
C ILE A 4 -4.69 3.61 13.32
N HIS A 5 -4.85 2.72 12.35
CA HIS A 5 -3.88 2.47 11.30
C HIS A 5 -4.28 3.23 10.03
N ILE A 6 -3.65 4.37 9.81
CA ILE A 6 -3.84 5.18 8.61
C ILE A 6 -2.89 4.63 7.53
N MET A 7 -3.45 4.21 6.39
CA MET A 7 -2.69 3.56 5.32
C MET A 7 -3.31 3.86 3.95
N ASP A 8 -2.60 3.52 2.87
CA ASP A 8 -3.15 3.52 1.53
C ASP A 8 -2.72 2.25 0.77
N PRO A 9 -3.62 1.60 0.00
CA PRO A 9 -3.26 0.40 -0.77
C PRO A 9 -2.15 0.62 -1.81
N LEU A 10 -2.02 1.84 -2.35
CA LEU A 10 -1.00 2.19 -3.35
C LEU A 10 0.32 2.67 -2.71
N CYS A 11 0.41 2.73 -1.38
CA CYS A 11 1.61 3.15 -0.68
C CYS A 11 2.58 1.97 -0.49
N GLY A 12 3.72 2.00 -1.18
CA GLY A 12 4.75 0.95 -1.06
C GLY A 12 5.29 0.77 0.37
N TRP A 13 5.36 1.81 1.19
CA TRP A 13 5.74 1.69 2.60
C TRP A 13 4.66 1.06 3.47
N CYS A 14 3.37 1.30 3.17
CA CYS A 14 2.28 0.59 3.82
C CYS A 14 2.34 -0.90 3.50
N TYR A 15 2.59 -1.26 2.23
CA TYR A 15 2.82 -2.64 1.82
C TYR A 15 3.98 -3.28 2.59
N GLY A 16 5.14 -2.61 2.64
CA GLY A 16 6.32 -3.11 3.35
C GLY A 16 6.12 -3.28 4.86
N ASN A 17 5.18 -2.55 5.47
CA ASN A 17 4.89 -2.67 6.90
C ASN A 17 3.76 -3.67 7.22
N THR A 18 3.15 -4.32 6.22
CA THR A 18 2.00 -5.21 6.40
C THR A 18 2.24 -6.28 7.46
N GLU A 19 3.40 -6.95 7.44
CA GLU A 19 3.71 -8.01 8.40
C GLU A 19 3.75 -7.50 9.85
N ASN A 20 4.33 -6.32 10.06
CA ASN A 20 4.37 -5.69 11.39
C ASN A 20 2.98 -5.27 11.85
N THR A 21 2.17 -4.69 10.96
CA THR A 21 0.77 -4.33 11.26
C THR A 21 -0.04 -5.57 11.66
N VAL A 22 0.11 -6.68 10.93
CA VAL A 22 -0.55 -7.95 11.27
C VAL A 22 -0.08 -8.49 12.61
N LYS A 23 1.24 -8.51 12.88
CA LYS A 23 1.78 -8.92 14.19
C LYS A 23 1.27 -8.05 15.33
N LEU A 24 1.19 -6.74 15.12
CA LEU A 24 0.65 -5.79 16.09
C LEU A 24 -0.82 -6.07 16.37
N TYR A 25 -1.65 -6.23 15.33
CA TYR A 25 -3.06 -6.59 15.46
C TYR A 25 -3.22 -7.90 16.24
N GLN A 26 -2.55 -8.98 15.81
CA GLN A 26 -2.67 -10.29 16.47
C GLN A 26 -2.26 -10.25 17.95
N LYS A 27 -1.25 -9.45 18.29
CA LYS A 27 -0.78 -9.32 19.67
C LYS A 27 -1.77 -8.59 20.60
N TYR A 28 -2.56 -7.66 20.07
CA TYR A 28 -3.36 -6.74 20.88
C TYR A 28 -4.87 -6.75 20.60
N LYS A 29 -5.36 -7.52 19.61
CA LYS A 29 -6.77 -7.56 19.20
C LYS A 29 -7.77 -7.88 20.33
N ASP A 30 -7.34 -8.60 21.38
CA ASP A 30 -8.20 -8.95 22.52
C ASP A 30 -8.18 -7.88 23.64
N ARG A 31 -7.42 -6.78 23.45
CA ARG A 31 -7.22 -5.72 24.45
C ARG A 31 -7.49 -4.31 23.91
N LEU A 32 -7.33 -4.10 22.61
CA LEU A 32 -7.44 -2.82 21.95
C LEU A 32 -8.32 -2.96 20.72
N ASP A 33 -9.18 -1.96 20.51
CA ASP A 33 -9.88 -1.82 19.23
C ASP A 33 -8.86 -1.47 18.14
N PHE A 34 -9.06 -2.01 16.95
CA PHE A 34 -8.21 -1.75 15.79
C PHE A 34 -9.07 -1.23 14.65
N GLU A 35 -8.71 -0.07 14.12
CA GLU A 35 -9.41 0.57 13.00
C GLU A 35 -8.40 0.89 11.89
N ILE A 36 -8.72 0.50 10.67
CA ILE A 36 -7.95 0.86 9.49
C ILE A 36 -8.66 2.01 8.80
N ILE A 37 -7.91 3.08 8.54
CA ILE A 37 -8.40 4.23 7.78
C ILE A 37 -7.61 4.32 6.48
N PRO A 38 -8.23 3.97 5.34
CA PRO A 38 -7.68 4.27 4.04
C PRO A 38 -7.61 5.79 3.83
N ALA A 39 -6.40 6.32 3.63
CA ALA A 39 -6.15 7.76 3.60
C ALA A 39 -6.47 8.42 2.26
N GLY A 40 -6.52 7.65 1.16
CA GLY A 40 -6.78 8.16 -0.18
C GLY A 40 -5.62 8.95 -0.75
N MET A 41 -4.49 8.29 -1.03
CA MET A 41 -3.30 8.90 -1.61
C MET A 41 -3.59 9.53 -2.98
N TRP A 42 -4.32 8.81 -3.84
CA TRP A 42 -4.77 9.30 -5.15
C TRP A 42 -6.24 8.96 -5.36
N THR A 43 -7.13 9.95 -5.22
CA THR A 43 -8.59 9.78 -5.29
C THR A 43 -9.27 10.93 -6.02
N GLY A 44 -10.48 10.71 -6.53
CA GLY A 44 -11.28 11.72 -7.24
C GLY A 44 -10.48 12.49 -8.31
N SER A 45 -10.45 13.81 -8.22
CA SER A 45 -9.69 14.65 -9.18
C SER A 45 -8.16 14.49 -9.12
N ASN A 46 -7.64 13.76 -8.13
CA ASN A 46 -6.20 13.50 -7.93
C ASN A 46 -5.78 12.09 -8.37
N VAL A 47 -6.68 11.30 -8.95
CA VAL A 47 -6.32 10.02 -9.62
C VAL A 47 -5.21 10.25 -10.63
N ARG A 48 -4.25 9.33 -10.68
CA ARG A 48 -3.05 9.46 -11.53
C ARG A 48 -3.03 8.36 -12.57
N LYS A 49 -2.91 8.71 -13.84
CA LYS A 49 -2.63 7.73 -14.88
C LYS A 49 -1.17 7.29 -14.81
N GLN A 50 -0.91 5.99 -14.67
CA GLN A 50 0.45 5.44 -14.60
C GLN A 50 1.28 5.90 -15.80
N SER A 51 2.51 6.35 -15.54
CA SER A 51 3.46 6.83 -16.54
C SER A 51 4.82 6.16 -16.36
N PRO A 52 5.66 6.10 -17.42
CA PRO A 52 7.01 5.54 -17.29
C PRO A 52 7.88 6.21 -16.21
N GLN A 53 7.69 7.52 -15.99
CA GLN A 53 8.40 8.25 -14.95
C GLN A 53 7.96 7.79 -13.55
N MET A 54 6.66 7.54 -13.35
CA MET A 54 6.14 7.00 -12.10
C MET A 54 6.59 5.57 -11.86
N VAL A 55 6.57 4.71 -12.88
CA VAL A 55 7.08 3.33 -12.78
C VAL A 55 8.55 3.30 -12.34
N ASN A 56 9.39 4.14 -12.96
CA ASN A 56 10.79 4.28 -12.55
C ASN A 56 10.95 4.78 -11.10
N PHE A 57 10.02 5.63 -10.65
CA PHE A 57 9.99 6.10 -9.27
C PHE A 57 9.59 4.96 -8.31
N PHE A 58 8.54 4.19 -8.62
CA PHE A 58 8.07 3.06 -7.82
C PHE A 58 9.19 2.02 -7.67
N LEU A 59 9.79 1.56 -8.77
CA LEU A 59 10.85 0.55 -8.73
C LEU A 59 12.04 0.96 -7.84
N LYS A 60 12.43 2.24 -7.86
CA LYS A 60 13.49 2.76 -6.97
C LYS A 60 13.09 2.69 -5.50
N HIS A 61 11.84 3.04 -5.18
CA HIS A 61 11.35 3.03 -3.80
C HIS A 61 11.08 1.61 -3.31
N ASP A 62 10.53 0.74 -4.15
CA ASP A 62 10.27 -0.68 -3.87
C ASP A 62 11.56 -1.41 -3.50
N ALA A 63 12.66 -1.12 -4.19
CA ALA A 63 13.97 -1.67 -3.85
C ALA A 63 14.42 -1.28 -2.42
N VAL A 64 14.17 -0.04 -2.01
CA VAL A 64 14.48 0.44 -0.66
C VAL A 64 13.54 -0.18 0.38
N VAL A 65 12.25 -0.29 0.06
CA VAL A 65 11.25 -0.95 0.92
C VAL A 65 11.63 -2.41 1.14
N ALA A 66 11.90 -3.15 0.07
CA ALA A 66 12.30 -4.56 0.12
C ALA A 66 13.57 -4.75 0.95
N ALA A 67 14.59 -3.93 0.72
CA ALA A 67 15.86 -4.01 1.47
C ALA A 67 15.69 -3.75 2.98
N ARG A 68 14.73 -2.91 3.38
CA ARG A 68 14.52 -2.56 4.80
C ARG A 68 13.53 -3.46 5.52
N THR A 69 12.56 -4.00 4.81
CA THR A 69 11.42 -4.71 5.40
C THR A 69 11.44 -6.21 5.12
N GLY A 70 12.19 -6.65 4.11
CA GLY A 70 12.12 -8.02 3.60
C GLY A 70 10.90 -8.30 2.72
N ALA A 71 10.05 -7.30 2.45
CA ALA A 71 8.89 -7.45 1.58
C ALA A 71 9.29 -7.84 0.15
N ALA A 72 8.54 -8.76 -0.45
CA ALA A 72 8.79 -9.26 -1.79
C ALA A 72 7.80 -8.66 -2.80
N PHE A 73 8.31 -8.04 -3.86
CA PHE A 73 7.49 -7.52 -4.96
C PHE A 73 7.39 -8.59 -6.06
N GLY A 74 6.18 -9.08 -6.31
CA GLY A 74 5.91 -10.25 -7.16
C GLY A 74 5.90 -9.98 -8.66
N LYS A 75 5.77 -11.06 -9.46
CA LYS A 75 5.75 -10.97 -10.93
C LYS A 75 4.47 -10.32 -11.45
N GLU A 76 3.36 -10.51 -10.75
CA GLU A 76 2.06 -9.93 -11.05
C GLU A 76 2.11 -8.40 -10.88
N TYR A 77 2.80 -7.94 -9.82
CA TYR A 77 3.07 -6.51 -9.62
C TYR A 77 3.95 -5.97 -10.75
N ALA A 78 5.03 -6.66 -11.12
CA ALA A 78 5.88 -6.26 -12.25
C ALA A 78 5.06 -6.17 -13.56
N ALA A 79 4.16 -7.12 -13.83
CA ALA A 79 3.28 -7.10 -14.99
C ALA A 79 2.24 -5.96 -14.95
N LEU A 80 1.82 -5.50 -13.77
CA LEU A 80 0.96 -4.32 -13.64
C LEU A 80 1.71 -3.02 -13.98
N LEU A 81 3.01 -2.94 -13.68
CA LEU A 81 3.84 -1.79 -14.02
C LEU A 81 4.07 -1.61 -15.53
N GLU A 82 3.82 -2.64 -16.33
CA GLU A 82 3.90 -2.60 -17.79
C GLU A 82 2.62 -2.08 -18.47
N GLN A 83 1.53 -1.90 -17.70
CA GLN A 83 0.23 -1.50 -18.22
C GLN A 83 -0.02 0.00 -18.03
N GLU A 84 -0.91 0.58 -18.83
CA GLU A 84 -1.46 1.91 -18.53
C GLU A 84 -2.71 1.74 -17.67
N ILE A 85 -2.55 1.93 -16.36
CA ILE A 85 -3.65 1.87 -15.40
C ILE A 85 -3.88 3.22 -14.74
N ASP A 86 -5.12 3.48 -14.37
CA ASP A 86 -5.45 4.57 -13.46
C ASP A 86 -5.14 4.12 -12.02
N LEU A 87 -4.28 4.87 -11.37
CA LEU A 87 -3.90 4.67 -9.98
C LEU A 87 -4.92 5.43 -9.13
N ASP A 88 -5.95 4.68 -8.72
CA ASP A 88 -7.06 5.16 -7.92
C ASP A 88 -7.18 4.35 -6.63
N SER A 89 -6.98 5.02 -5.50
CA SER A 89 -7.08 4.42 -4.17
C SER A 89 -8.53 4.05 -3.84
N GLU A 90 -9.55 4.70 -4.41
CA GLU A 90 -10.98 4.40 -4.14
C GLU A 90 -11.37 3.01 -4.65
N VAL A 91 -10.97 2.69 -5.89
CA VAL A 91 -11.24 1.38 -6.52
C VAL A 91 -10.64 0.22 -5.70
N LEU A 92 -9.50 0.46 -5.05
CA LEU A 92 -8.81 -0.57 -4.26
C LEU A 92 -9.38 -0.72 -2.85
N ILE A 93 -10.08 0.31 -2.33
CA ILE A 93 -10.78 0.25 -1.05
C ILE A 93 -12.11 -0.51 -1.19
N GLU A 94 -12.80 -0.37 -2.33
CA GLU A 94 -14.10 -1.02 -2.57
C GLU A 94 -14.03 -2.53 -2.87
N LEU A 95 -12.83 -3.10 -3.02
CA LEU A 95 -12.61 -4.53 -3.27
C LEU A 95 -12.57 -5.39 -1.99
N HIS A 96 -12.83 -4.82 -0.81
CA HIS A 96 -12.86 -5.49 0.50
C HIS A 96 -14.13 -5.16 1.28
#